data_AF-A0A7S1PD69-F1
#
_entry.id   AF-A0A7S1PD69-F1
#
_cell.length_a   1.000
_cell.length_b   1.000
_cell.length_c   1.000
_cell.angle_alpha   90.00
_cell.angle_beta   90.00
_cell.angle_gamma   90.00
#
_symmetry.space_group_name_H-M   'P 1'
#
loop_
_entity.id
_entity.type
_entity.pdbx_description
1 polymer ?
#
loop_
_entity_poly.entity_id
_entity_poly.type
_entity_poly.pdbx_seq_one_letter_code
_entity_poly.pdbx_strand_id
1 'polypeptide(L)'
;HIHKHTNGHRHSIPLSVLIFLLLLLLVPIIHSFISAASGKVSARSLRVIGYGDTDIELNGVEQLVETGQARAIADAMRRMAEGRGPLGAILDGQRNVREVLELIDQVCSGDNGLDHLSQFGHPIGEFVLPRRFEVGAAINRLRTLRIRGVRWKLQPGMK
;
A
#
# COMPACT_ATOMS: atom_id res chain seq x y z
N HIS A 1 19.88 1.83 -51.51
CA HIS A 1 18.72 0.97 -51.19
C HIS A 1 18.79 0.59 -49.70
N ILE A 2 18.04 1.31 -48.87
CA ILE A 2 17.57 1.01 -47.49
C ILE A 2 18.57 0.40 -46.47
N HIS A 3 19.16 1.27 -45.63
CA HIS A 3 19.63 0.89 -44.29
C HIS A 3 18.43 0.81 -43.34
N LYS A 4 18.13 -0.38 -42.82
CA LYS A 4 17.16 -0.57 -41.73
C LYS A 4 17.81 -0.17 -40.42
N HIS A 5 17.44 1.00 -39.90
CA HIS A 5 17.67 1.34 -38.49
C HIS A 5 16.73 0.49 -37.64
N THR A 6 17.24 -0.54 -36.99
CA THR A 6 16.54 -1.22 -35.90
C THR A 6 16.65 -0.34 -34.66
N ASN A 7 15.60 0.44 -34.39
CA ASN A 7 15.52 1.31 -33.22
C ASN A 7 15.22 0.44 -31.99
N GLY A 8 16.27 0.07 -31.25
CA GLY A 8 16.14 -0.62 -29.97
C GLY A 8 15.60 0.35 -28.91
N HIS A 9 14.29 0.39 -28.75
CA HIS A 9 13.64 1.10 -27.64
C HIS A 9 13.98 0.39 -26.32
N ARG A 10 15.07 0.81 -25.68
CA ARG A 10 15.27 0.55 -24.26
C ARG A 10 14.23 1.37 -23.51
N HIS A 11 13.15 0.74 -23.08
CA HIS A 11 12.22 1.34 -22.13
C HIS A 11 12.97 1.64 -20.84
N SER A 12 13.39 2.89 -20.69
CA SER A 12 13.96 3.41 -19.46
C SER A 12 12.79 3.58 -18.48
N ILE A 13 12.79 2.79 -17.41
CA ILE A 13 11.82 2.95 -16.33
C ILE A 13 12.06 4.34 -15.72
N PRO A 14 11.04 5.21 -15.61
CA PRO A 14 11.20 6.52 -15.01
C PRO A 14 11.78 6.39 -13.60
N LEU A 15 12.70 7.27 -13.21
CA LEU A 15 13.36 7.20 -11.89
C LEU A 15 12.34 7.25 -10.74
N SER A 16 11.22 7.93 -10.93
CA SER A 16 10.08 7.92 -10.00
C SER A 16 9.46 6.53 -9.83
N VAL A 17 9.30 5.79 -10.92
CA VAL A 17 8.79 4.41 -10.93
C VAL A 17 9.83 3.45 -10.36
N LEU A 18 11.13 3.69 -10.62
CA LEU A 18 12.21 2.89 -10.08
C LEU A 18 12.37 3.08 -8.57
N ILE A 19 12.32 4.33 -8.07
CA ILE A 19 12.32 4.66 -6.64
C ILE A 19 11.09 4.03 -5.98
N PHE A 20 9.92 4.13 -6.61
CA PHE A 20 8.69 3.52 -6.10
C PHE A 20 8.78 1.98 -6.05
N LEU A 21 9.33 1.34 -7.08
CA LEU A 21 9.58 -0.12 -7.10
C LEU A 21 10.62 -0.54 -6.05
N LEU A 22 11.65 0.27 -5.82
CA LEU A 22 12.65 0.03 -4.78
C LEU A 22 12.04 0.14 -3.38
N LEU A 23 11.08 1.06 -3.19
CA LEU A 23 10.36 1.24 -1.93
C LEU A 23 9.39 0.09 -1.62
N LEU A 24 8.82 -0.57 -2.64
CA LEU A 24 7.96 -1.75 -2.47
C LEU A 24 8.72 -2.98 -1.91
N LEU A 25 10.05 -2.98 -1.96
CA LEU A 25 10.90 -4.03 -1.37
C LEU A 25 11.26 -3.76 0.10
N LEU A 26 10.83 -2.64 0.67
CA LEU A 26 11.13 -2.30 2.07
C LEU A 26 10.14 -3.00 3.02
N VAL A 27 10.64 -3.41 4.19
CA VAL A 27 9.87 -4.07 5.25
C VAL A 27 9.42 -3.01 6.27
N PRO A 28 8.11 -2.82 6.52
CA PRO A 28 7.61 -1.89 7.53
C PRO A 28 8.06 -2.29 8.96
N ILE A 29 8.50 -1.35 9.80
CA ILE A 29 8.56 -1.57 11.26
C ILE A 29 7.17 -1.30 11.82
N ILE A 30 6.47 -2.41 12.08
CA ILE A 30 5.05 -2.48 12.44
C ILE A 30 4.65 -1.68 13.67
N HIS A 31 5.55 -1.53 14.64
CA HIS A 31 5.25 -0.77 15.86
C HIS A 31 4.89 0.68 15.56
N SER A 32 5.51 1.30 14.55
CA SER A 32 5.19 2.67 14.15
C SER A 32 3.88 2.79 13.37
N PHE A 33 3.50 1.76 12.60
CA PHE A 33 2.22 1.72 11.88
C PHE A 33 1.03 1.65 12.85
N ILE A 34 1.12 0.80 13.87
CA ILE A 34 0.08 0.63 14.88
C ILE A 34 0.03 1.85 15.81
N SER A 35 1.19 2.34 16.28
CA SER A 35 1.23 3.50 17.17
C SER A 35 0.73 4.78 16.52
N ALA A 36 0.95 4.99 15.21
CA ALA A 36 0.41 6.13 14.50
C ALA A 36 -1.11 6.03 14.27
N ALA A 37 -1.69 4.82 14.41
CA ALA A 37 -3.11 4.57 14.29
C ALA A 37 -3.87 4.73 15.61
N SER A 38 -3.23 5.18 16.69
CA SER A 38 -3.83 5.29 18.03
C SER A 38 -5.05 6.22 18.11
N GLY A 39 -5.34 6.98 17.05
CA GLY A 39 -6.53 7.81 16.89
C GLY A 39 -7.46 7.36 15.74
N LYS A 40 -8.33 8.27 15.28
CA LYS A 40 -9.27 7.98 14.19
C LYS A 40 -8.52 7.88 12.85
N VAL A 41 -8.75 6.79 12.11
CA VAL A 41 -8.35 6.68 10.71
C VAL A 41 -9.57 6.94 9.84
N SER A 42 -9.49 7.91 8.93
CA SER A 42 -10.59 8.23 8.02
C SER A 42 -10.13 9.03 6.82
N ALA A 43 -10.70 8.75 5.64
CA ALA A 43 -10.55 9.62 4.48
C ALA A 43 -11.24 10.96 4.75
N ARG A 44 -10.45 12.05 4.72
CA ARG A 44 -10.96 13.43 4.85
C ARG A 44 -11.37 13.99 3.48
N SER A 45 -10.69 13.56 2.43
CA SER A 45 -10.99 13.90 1.04
C SER A 45 -10.47 12.81 0.10
N LEU A 46 -10.66 12.99 -1.21
CA LEU A 46 -9.99 12.16 -2.23
C LEU A 46 -8.46 12.12 -2.03
N ARG A 47 -7.87 13.20 -1.51
CA ARG A 47 -6.41 13.38 -1.48
C ARG A 47 -5.80 13.28 -0.09
N VAL A 48 -6.59 13.10 0.96
CA VAL A 48 -6.09 13.12 2.34
C VAL A 48 -6.78 12.05 3.17
N ILE A 49 -5.97 11.21 3.81
CA ILE A 49 -6.41 10.28 4.86
C ILE A 49 -5.86 10.78 6.19
N GLY A 50 -6.73 11.07 7.14
CA GLY A 50 -6.32 11.25 8.52
C GLY A 50 -5.97 9.89 9.13
N TYR A 51 -4.82 9.80 9.77
CA TYR A 51 -4.28 8.60 10.39
C TYR A 51 -3.73 8.95 11.78
N GLY A 52 -4.59 8.81 12.80
CA GLY A 52 -4.29 9.30 14.14
C GLY A 52 -4.10 10.83 14.13
N ASP A 53 -2.94 11.28 14.61
CA ASP A 53 -2.56 12.70 14.63
C ASP A 53 -1.82 13.17 13.37
N THR A 54 -1.71 12.30 12.36
CA THR A 54 -1.01 12.59 11.11
C THR A 54 -1.96 12.54 9.93
N ASP A 55 -1.62 13.28 8.88
CA ASP A 55 -2.31 13.20 7.59
C ASP A 55 -1.42 12.49 6.56
N ILE A 56 -2.03 11.62 5.76
CA ILE A 56 -1.43 10.95 4.61
C ILE A 56 -1.93 11.64 3.35
N GLU A 57 -1.03 12.32 2.64
CA GLU A 57 -1.34 12.98 1.38
C GLU A 57 -1.27 12.01 0.19
N LEU A 58 -2.34 11.94 -0.62
CA LEU A 58 -2.44 11.12 -1.84
C LEU A 58 -2.32 11.97 -3.11
N ASN A 59 -1.79 13.20 -2.99
CA ASN A 59 -1.63 14.15 -4.09
C ASN A 59 -0.77 13.61 -5.26
N GLY A 60 0.17 12.71 -4.97
CA GLY A 60 1.00 12.05 -5.99
C GLY A 60 0.46 10.70 -6.49
N VAL A 61 -0.83 10.42 -6.26
CA VAL A 61 -1.52 9.21 -6.75
C VAL A 61 -2.54 9.67 -7.78
N GLU A 62 -2.08 10.04 -8.96
CA GLU A 62 -2.94 10.60 -10.03
C GLU A 62 -4.09 9.66 -10.43
N GLN A 63 -3.91 8.36 -10.26
CA GLN A 63 -4.89 7.32 -10.59
C GLN A 63 -6.06 7.24 -9.59
N LEU A 64 -5.94 7.88 -8.43
CA LEU A 64 -7.00 7.95 -7.43
C LEU A 64 -8.01 9.02 -7.87
N VAL A 65 -9.15 8.56 -8.37
CA VAL A 65 -10.18 9.41 -9.00
C VAL A 65 -11.46 9.49 -8.17
N GLU A 66 -11.68 8.55 -7.25
CA GLU A 66 -12.90 8.47 -6.46
C GLU A 66 -12.65 8.44 -4.95
N THR A 67 -13.45 9.21 -4.21
CA THR A 67 -13.38 9.27 -2.73
C THR A 67 -13.66 7.90 -2.10
N GLY A 68 -14.43 7.03 -2.77
CA GLY A 68 -14.66 5.64 -2.38
C GLY A 68 -13.37 4.83 -2.26
N GLN A 69 -12.39 5.08 -3.13
CA GLN A 69 -11.07 4.44 -3.05
C GLN A 69 -10.28 4.95 -1.84
N ALA A 70 -10.28 6.26 -1.60
CA ALA A 70 -9.61 6.85 -0.43
C ALA A 70 -10.19 6.31 0.89
N ARG A 71 -11.52 6.12 0.95
CA ARG A 71 -12.19 5.50 2.10
C ARG A 71 -11.80 4.04 2.26
N ALA A 72 -11.82 3.26 1.18
CA ALA A 72 -11.40 1.86 1.22
C ALA A 72 -9.94 1.71 1.70
N ILE A 73 -9.04 2.60 1.25
CA ILE A 73 -7.64 2.64 1.72
C ILE A 73 -7.59 2.96 3.22
N ALA A 74 -8.30 3.99 3.67
CA ALA A 74 -8.31 4.37 5.09
C ALA A 74 -8.81 3.23 5.99
N ASP A 75 -9.90 2.58 5.60
CA ASP A 75 -10.49 1.47 6.34
C ASP A 75 -9.57 0.23 6.30
N ALA A 76 -8.94 -0.09 5.16
CA ALA A 76 -7.92 -1.15 5.09
C ALA A 76 -6.75 -0.89 6.05
N MET A 77 -6.23 0.33 6.07
CA MET A 77 -5.13 0.71 6.96
C MET A 77 -5.53 0.60 8.44
N ARG A 78 -6.74 1.05 8.78
CA ARG A 78 -7.30 0.91 10.12
C ARG A 78 -7.42 -0.56 10.54
N ARG A 79 -8.02 -1.40 9.69
CA ARG A 79 -8.21 -2.83 9.94
C ARG A 79 -6.88 -3.55 10.21
N MET A 80 -5.85 -3.22 9.43
CA MET A 80 -4.49 -3.74 9.64
C MET A 80 -3.92 -3.31 11.00
N ALA A 81 -4.10 -2.04 11.38
CA ALA A 81 -3.61 -1.52 12.66
C ALA A 81 -4.37 -2.09 13.87
N GLU A 82 -5.67 -2.34 13.75
CA GLU A 82 -6.50 -2.94 14.81
C GLU A 82 -6.13 -4.40 15.12
N GLY A 83 -5.45 -5.09 14.20
CA GLY A 83 -4.98 -6.46 14.42
C GLY A 83 -6.09 -7.50 14.48
N ARG A 84 -7.28 -7.22 13.93
CA ARG A 84 -8.45 -8.11 13.96
C ARG A 84 -8.89 -8.52 12.56
N GLY A 85 -9.70 -9.57 12.47
CA GLY A 85 -10.38 -9.99 11.23
C GLY A 85 -9.40 -10.38 10.11
N PRO A 86 -9.84 -10.36 8.83
CA PRO A 86 -9.04 -10.87 7.71
C PRO A 86 -7.69 -10.15 7.52
N LEU A 87 -7.62 -8.87 7.87
CA LEU A 87 -6.39 -8.08 7.75
C LEU A 87 -5.54 -8.04 9.04
N GLY A 88 -6.01 -8.62 10.14
CA GLY A 88 -5.43 -8.44 11.47
C GLY A 88 -4.05 -9.06 11.66
N ALA A 89 -3.78 -10.18 10.98
CA ALA A 89 -2.50 -10.89 11.08
C ALA A 89 -1.52 -10.50 9.96
N ILE A 90 -1.86 -9.55 9.11
CA ILE A 90 -1.05 -9.23 7.92
C ILE A 90 0.25 -8.52 8.30
N LEU A 91 0.22 -7.71 9.35
CA LEU A 91 1.38 -6.99 9.90
C LEU A 91 2.07 -7.80 11.00
N ASP A 92 2.88 -8.80 10.62
CA ASP A 92 3.55 -9.76 11.54
C ASP A 92 5.05 -9.52 11.78
N GLY A 93 5.67 -8.67 10.96
CA GLY A 93 7.06 -8.22 11.08
C GLY A 93 8.03 -9.04 10.26
N GLN A 94 7.50 -10.03 9.54
CA GLN A 94 8.22 -10.86 8.61
C GLN A 94 7.87 -10.49 7.18
N ARG A 95 6.64 -10.04 6.92
CA ARG A 95 6.19 -9.67 5.57
C ARG A 95 6.73 -8.33 5.09
N ASN A 96 7.14 -8.29 3.83
CA ASN A 96 7.45 -7.06 3.11
C ASN A 96 6.19 -6.36 2.58
N VAL A 97 6.30 -5.09 2.14
CA VAL A 97 5.14 -4.32 1.65
C VAL A 97 4.43 -5.02 0.49
N ARG A 98 5.15 -5.66 -0.44
CA ARG A 98 4.52 -6.40 -1.55
C ARG A 98 3.63 -7.53 -1.05
N GLU A 99 4.10 -8.33 -0.11
CA GLU A 99 3.31 -9.43 0.48
C GLU A 99 2.08 -8.92 1.23
N VAL A 100 2.21 -7.79 1.93
CA VAL A 100 1.07 -7.12 2.59
C VAL A 100 0.03 -6.70 1.55
N LEU A 101 0.45 -6.08 0.44
CA LEU A 101 -0.45 -5.65 -0.63
C LEU A 101 -1.13 -6.84 -1.33
N GLU A 102 -0.41 -7.94 -1.54
CA GLU A 102 -0.97 -9.18 -2.10
C GLU A 102 -2.08 -9.78 -1.22
N LEU A 103 -1.89 -9.77 0.09
CA LEU A 103 -2.91 -10.25 1.03
C LEU A 103 -4.14 -9.33 1.06
N ILE A 104 -3.96 -8.01 0.95
CA ILE A 104 -5.08 -7.07 0.84
C ILE A 104 -5.87 -7.35 -0.46
N ASP A 105 -5.18 -7.52 -1.59
CA ASP A 105 -5.81 -7.86 -2.88
C ASP A 105 -6.61 -9.17 -2.77
N GLN A 106 -6.04 -10.21 -2.13
CA GLN A 106 -6.71 -11.49 -1.91
C GLN A 106 -7.97 -11.36 -1.04
N VAL A 107 -7.88 -10.62 0.07
CA VAL A 107 -9.04 -10.38 0.96
C VAL A 107 -10.13 -9.63 0.21
N CYS A 108 -9.78 -8.61 -0.59
CA CYS A 108 -10.76 -7.83 -1.33
C CYS A 108 -11.35 -8.56 -2.55
N SER A 109 -10.74 -9.65 -3.00
CA SER A 109 -11.20 -10.43 -4.17
C SER A 109 -12.00 -11.69 -3.79
N GLY A 110 -12.08 -12.01 -2.49
CA GLY A 110 -12.86 -13.15 -1.98
C GLY A 110 -14.38 -12.90 -1.97
N ASP A 111 -15.13 -13.86 -1.44
CA ASP A 111 -16.60 -13.89 -1.53
C ASP A 111 -17.31 -12.67 -0.89
N ASN A 112 -16.73 -12.03 0.13
CA ASN A 112 -17.29 -10.80 0.74
C ASN A 112 -16.65 -9.51 0.20
N GLY A 113 -15.77 -9.60 -0.80
CA GLY A 113 -15.19 -8.45 -1.49
C GLY A 113 -14.66 -7.34 -0.57
N LEU A 114 -15.11 -6.10 -0.85
CA LEU A 114 -14.73 -4.90 -0.10
C LEU A 114 -15.35 -4.80 1.30
N ASP A 115 -16.34 -5.63 1.63
CA ASP A 115 -17.01 -5.59 2.93
C ASP A 115 -16.06 -5.99 4.06
N HIS A 116 -15.01 -6.76 3.73
CA HIS A 116 -13.92 -7.07 4.66
C HIS A 116 -13.14 -5.83 5.12
N LEU A 117 -13.19 -4.73 4.36
CA LEU A 117 -12.56 -3.47 4.75
C LEU A 117 -13.44 -2.69 5.74
N SER A 118 -14.76 -2.89 5.72
CA SER A 118 -15.70 -2.11 6.51
C SER A 118 -15.39 -2.17 8.00
N GLN A 119 -15.17 -0.98 8.58
CA GLN A 119 -15.01 -0.82 10.02
C GLN A 119 -16.29 -1.14 10.81
N PHE A 120 -17.47 -1.10 10.16
CA PHE A 120 -18.77 -1.22 10.84
C PHE A 120 -19.39 -2.61 10.76
N GLY A 121 -18.69 -3.58 10.15
CA GLY A 121 -19.17 -4.96 10.03
C GLY A 121 -20.37 -5.13 9.08
N HIS A 122 -20.66 -4.12 8.26
CA HIS A 122 -21.66 -4.16 7.20
C HIS A 122 -21.13 -3.52 5.91
N PRO A 123 -21.67 -3.88 4.72
CA PRO A 123 -21.22 -3.34 3.45
C PRO A 123 -21.27 -1.82 3.40
N ILE A 124 -20.21 -1.19 2.89
CA ILE A 124 -20.19 0.25 2.61
C ILE A 124 -20.34 0.41 1.10
N GLY A 125 -21.55 0.77 0.66
CA GLY A 125 -21.89 0.85 -0.77
C GLY A 125 -21.11 1.89 -1.58
N GLU A 126 -20.39 2.79 -0.91
CA GLU A 126 -19.53 3.80 -1.54
C GLU A 126 -18.08 3.32 -1.72
N PHE A 127 -17.74 2.09 -1.33
CA PHE A 127 -16.40 1.56 -1.55
C PHE A 127 -16.14 1.28 -3.03
N VAL A 128 -14.96 1.69 -3.47
CA VAL A 128 -14.41 1.40 -4.78
C VAL A 128 -13.09 0.70 -4.56
N LEU A 129 -12.87 -0.41 -5.25
CA LEU A 129 -11.66 -1.22 -5.09
C LEU A 129 -10.43 -0.35 -5.40
N PRO A 130 -9.56 -0.08 -4.41
CA PRO A 130 -8.33 0.64 -4.66
C PRO A 130 -7.35 -0.29 -5.36
N ARG A 131 -6.53 0.26 -6.25
CA ARG A 131 -5.44 -0.49 -6.88
C ARG A 131 -4.33 -0.68 -5.86
N ARG A 132 -3.59 -1.79 -5.98
CA ARG A 132 -2.44 -2.08 -5.12
C ARG A 132 -1.46 -0.91 -4.97
N PHE A 133 -1.24 -0.16 -6.04
CA PHE A 133 -0.30 0.96 -6.05
C PHE A 133 -0.81 2.14 -5.23
N GLU A 134 -2.12 2.33 -5.13
CA GLU A 134 -2.75 3.38 -4.33
C GLU A 134 -2.63 3.06 -2.83
N VAL A 135 -2.87 1.81 -2.45
CA VAL A 135 -2.66 1.31 -1.08
C VAL A 135 -1.17 1.41 -0.70
N GLY A 136 -0.28 0.93 -1.58
CA GLY A 136 1.17 1.00 -1.35
C GLY A 136 1.67 2.44 -1.26
N ALA A 137 1.11 3.35 -2.05
CA ALA A 137 1.42 4.77 -2.01
C ALA A 137 0.98 5.44 -0.69
N ALA A 138 -0.12 5.00 -0.09
CA ALA A 138 -0.55 5.47 1.23
C ALA A 138 0.37 4.95 2.34
N ILE A 139 0.70 3.65 2.32
CA ILE A 139 1.63 3.03 3.29
C ILE A 139 3.01 3.69 3.21
N ASN A 140 3.55 3.89 2.01
CA ASN A 140 4.86 4.51 1.80
C ASN A 140 4.93 5.99 2.24
N ARG A 141 3.78 6.65 2.43
CA ARG A 141 3.68 8.05 2.86
C ARG A 141 3.42 8.22 4.35
N LEU A 142 3.24 7.13 5.10
CA LEU A 142 3.38 7.18 6.55
C LEU A 142 4.83 7.50 6.90
N ARG A 143 5.13 8.79 7.07
CA ARG A 143 6.48 9.29 7.42
C ARG A 143 6.99 8.76 8.77
N THR A 144 6.07 8.29 9.62
CA THR A 144 6.37 7.64 10.90
C THR A 144 6.84 6.19 10.74
N LEU A 145 6.63 5.59 9.56
CA LEU A 145 6.97 4.20 9.26
C LEU A 145 8.50 4.06 9.27
N ARG A 146 9.05 3.60 10.38
CA ARG A 146 10.48 3.24 10.44
C ARG A 146 10.64 1.97 9.62
N ILE A 147 11.74 1.83 8.89
CA ILE A 147 11.99 0.70 8.00
C ILE A 147 13.12 -0.13 8.60
N ARG A 148 12.96 -1.46 8.68
CA ARG A 148 14.06 -2.34 9.07
C ARG A 148 14.85 -2.59 7.79
N GLY A 149 16.11 -2.11 7.76
CA GLY A 149 16.97 -2.28 6.59
C GLY A 149 17.02 -3.73 6.12
N VAL A 150 16.91 -3.93 4.81
CA VAL A 150 16.59 -5.18 4.11
C VAL A 150 17.63 -6.32 4.26
N ARG A 151 18.45 -6.49 5.31
CA ARG A 151 19.70 -7.32 5.35
C ARG A 151 19.91 -8.32 4.18
N TRP A 152 20.80 -8.00 3.23
CA TRP A 152 20.89 -8.70 1.96
C TRP A 152 21.61 -9.99 2.34
N LYS A 153 20.92 -11.13 2.31
CA LYS A 153 21.64 -12.41 2.34
C LYS A 153 22.34 -12.52 0.99
N LEU A 154 23.59 -12.08 0.93
CA LEU A 154 24.52 -12.54 -0.10
C LEU A 154 24.42 -14.07 -0.08
N GLN A 155 23.88 -14.66 -1.15
CA GLN A 155 23.95 -16.09 -1.34
C GLN A 155 25.45 -16.41 -1.48
N PRO A 156 26.06 -17.20 -0.58
CA PRO A 156 27.42 -17.64 -0.78
C PRO A 156 27.38 -18.69 -1.89
N GLY A 157 27.84 -18.35 -3.11
CA GLY A 157 28.10 -19.37 -4.12
C GLY A 157 27.79 -19.05 -5.59
N MET A 158 27.87 -17.80 -6.06
CA MET A 158 28.11 -17.59 -7.50
C MET A 158 29.61 -17.38 -7.71
N LYS A 159 30.25 -18.40 -8.29
CA LYS A 159 31.58 -18.28 -8.90
C LYS A 159 31.48 -17.53 -10.23
#